data_AF-A0A1C4SL80-F1
#
_entry.id   AF-A0A1C4SL80-F1
#
_cell.length_a   1.000
_cell.length_b   1.000
_cell.length_c   1.000
_cell.angle_alpha   90.00
_cell.angle_beta   90.00
_cell.angle_gamma   90.00
#
_symmetry.space_group_name_H-M   'P 1'
#
loop_
_entity.id
_entity.type
_entity.pdbx_description
1 polymer ?
#
loop_
_entity_poly.entity_id
_entity_poly.type
_entity_poly.pdbx_seq_one_letter_code
_entity_poly.pdbx_strand_id
1 'polypeptide(L)'
;MLEEQTPAGLALRPDLVSVVIGVNDTLRCTFDIHAVATRLDEVYRAFTRQGAVLLTACLPDPGATLGLPGALARPLARRQRAVNAVVHALSERYGAVHLHAAEGAWLSERAMWSADRLHPGERGHRQLAVRFHALLAGTGLAEGPAPSPEPDFPAPTRAASLWWLATAGTGWVARRCTDLLPQLLGLAADEMRHRARGTSARLDLRATAAVSAALAALSVTERADAV
;
A
#
# COMPACT_ATOMS: atom_id res chain seq x y z
N MET A 1 -1.61 -7.71 -12.08
CA MET A 1 -2.15 -8.42 -10.90
C MET A 1 -3.22 -9.42 -11.33
N LEU A 2 -4.42 -8.99 -11.70
CA LEU A 2 -5.53 -9.88 -12.04
C LEU A 2 -5.27 -10.84 -13.21
N GLU A 3 -4.59 -10.39 -14.25
CA GLU A 3 -4.39 -11.19 -15.47
C GLU A 3 -3.25 -12.20 -15.34
N GLU A 4 -2.29 -11.97 -14.44
CA GLU A 4 -1.04 -12.72 -14.37
C GLU A 4 -0.79 -13.34 -12.98
N GLN A 5 -0.77 -12.52 -11.93
CA GLN A 5 -0.39 -12.94 -10.59
C GLN A 5 -1.51 -13.71 -9.88
N THR A 6 -2.76 -13.27 -10.03
CA THR A 6 -3.90 -13.93 -9.39
C THR A 6 -4.12 -15.35 -9.91
N PRO A 7 -4.15 -15.61 -11.24
CA PRO A 7 -4.30 -16.97 -11.76
C PRO A 7 -3.14 -17.87 -11.36
N ALA A 8 -1.90 -17.35 -11.40
CA ALA A 8 -0.72 -18.09 -10.97
C ALA A 8 -0.77 -18.45 -9.48
N GLY A 9 -1.20 -17.52 -8.62
CA GLY A 9 -1.34 -17.77 -7.18
C GLY A 9 -2.45 -18.79 -6.87
N LEU A 10 -3.60 -18.69 -7.53
CA LEU A 10 -4.71 -19.65 -7.36
C LEU A 10 -4.34 -21.06 -7.78
N ALA A 11 -3.48 -21.20 -8.80
CA ALA A 11 -2.99 -22.51 -9.26
C ALA A 11 -2.16 -23.23 -8.18
N LEU A 12 -1.55 -22.50 -7.24
CA LEU A 12 -0.80 -23.08 -6.13
C LEU A 12 -1.70 -23.63 -5.01
N ARG A 13 -3.00 -23.33 -5.03
CA ARG A 13 -3.98 -23.70 -3.99
C ARG A 13 -3.48 -23.40 -2.56
N PRO A 14 -3.12 -22.13 -2.26
CA PRO A 14 -2.49 -21.80 -0.99
C PRO A 14 -3.49 -21.88 0.17
N ASP A 15 -3.03 -22.35 1.33
CA ASP A 15 -3.75 -22.19 2.59
C ASP A 15 -3.68 -20.74 3.11
N LEU A 16 -2.61 -20.02 2.75
CA LEU A 16 -2.32 -18.65 3.17
C LEU A 16 -1.84 -17.81 1.98
N VAL A 17 -2.41 -16.61 1.81
CA VAL A 17 -1.97 -15.67 0.78
C VAL A 17 -1.77 -14.27 1.36
N SER A 18 -0.63 -13.65 1.06
CA SER A 18 -0.37 -12.25 1.42
C SER A 18 -0.62 -11.34 0.23
N VAL A 19 -1.51 -10.36 0.40
CA VAL A 19 -1.81 -9.33 -0.60
C VAL A 19 -1.56 -7.96 0.03
N VAL A 20 -0.43 -7.35 -0.33
CA VAL A 20 -0.01 -6.03 0.16
C VAL A 20 0.13 -5.08 -1.02
N ILE A 21 -0.71 -4.05 -1.07
CA ILE A 21 -0.83 -3.11 -2.19
C ILE A 21 -0.88 -1.66 -1.68
N GLY A 22 -0.71 -0.70 -2.58
CA GLY A 22 -1.05 0.70 -2.30
C GLY A 22 0.01 1.71 -2.70
N VAL A 23 1.23 1.60 -2.16
CA VAL A 23 2.26 2.64 -2.36
C VAL A 23 2.51 2.92 -3.85
N ASN A 24 2.68 1.87 -4.66
CA ASN A 24 2.89 2.01 -6.09
C ASN A 24 1.63 2.50 -6.83
N ASP A 25 0.43 2.14 -6.38
CA ASP A 25 -0.83 2.59 -6.96
C ASP A 25 -0.99 4.10 -6.82
N THR A 26 -0.67 4.65 -5.65
CA THR A 26 -0.78 6.09 -5.38
C THR A 26 0.13 6.95 -6.27
N LEU A 27 1.24 6.37 -6.74
CA LEU A 27 2.24 7.03 -7.59
C LEU A 27 1.89 6.97 -9.09
N ARG A 28 0.80 6.30 -9.50
CA ARG A 28 0.44 6.19 -10.92
C ARG A 28 -0.44 7.36 -11.41
N CYS A 29 -0.39 7.65 -12.71
CA CYS A 29 -1.30 8.59 -13.38
C CYS A 29 -2.72 8.10 -13.29
N THR A 30 -2.86 6.82 -13.61
CA THR A 30 -4.11 6.08 -13.68
C THR A 30 -4.60 5.70 -12.28
N PHE A 31 -4.21 6.45 -11.25
CA PHE A 31 -4.75 6.22 -9.91
C PHE A 31 -6.25 6.49 -9.96
N ASP A 32 -7.00 5.43 -9.72
CA ASP A 32 -8.44 5.44 -9.61
C ASP A 32 -8.82 4.51 -8.47
N ILE A 33 -9.45 5.09 -7.45
CA ILE A 33 -9.83 4.34 -6.26
C ILE A 33 -10.93 3.32 -6.55
N HIS A 34 -11.81 3.56 -7.54
CA HIS A 34 -12.79 2.58 -7.98
C HIS A 34 -12.10 1.36 -8.55
N ALA A 35 -11.18 1.57 -9.49
CA ALA A 35 -10.40 0.49 -10.07
C ALA A 35 -9.58 -0.27 -9.01
N VAL A 36 -8.99 0.42 -8.03
CA VAL A 36 -8.29 -0.25 -6.92
C VAL A 36 -9.25 -1.11 -6.10
N ALA A 37 -10.41 -0.57 -5.72
CA ALA A 37 -11.41 -1.28 -4.94
C ALA A 37 -11.93 -2.53 -5.67
N THR A 38 -12.34 -2.39 -6.92
CA THR A 38 -12.82 -3.52 -7.75
C THR A 38 -11.77 -4.62 -7.88
N ARG A 39 -10.53 -4.25 -8.24
CA ARG A 39 -9.46 -5.24 -8.45
C ARG A 39 -9.08 -5.95 -7.15
N LEU A 40 -9.01 -5.22 -6.04
CA LEU A 40 -8.67 -5.81 -4.74
C LEU A 40 -9.78 -6.73 -4.24
N ASP A 41 -11.04 -6.33 -4.41
CA ASP A 41 -12.22 -7.13 -4.10
C ASP A 41 -12.23 -8.45 -4.91
N GLU A 42 -11.93 -8.40 -6.20
CA GLU A 42 -11.81 -9.59 -7.05
C GLU A 42 -10.69 -10.53 -6.59
N VAL A 43 -9.52 -10.01 -6.22
CA VAL A 43 -8.42 -10.84 -5.71
C VAL A 43 -8.80 -11.49 -4.38
N TYR A 44 -9.35 -10.72 -3.44
CA TYR A 44 -9.72 -11.23 -2.12
C TYR A 44 -10.81 -12.29 -2.23
N ARG A 45 -11.84 -12.03 -3.05
CA ARG A 45 -12.89 -12.99 -3.35
C ARG A 45 -12.34 -14.27 -3.96
N ALA A 46 -11.43 -14.18 -4.92
CA ALA A 46 -10.91 -15.36 -5.60
C ALA A 46 -10.17 -16.30 -4.65
N PHE A 47 -9.28 -15.76 -3.82
CA PHE A 47 -8.52 -16.57 -2.85
C PHE A 47 -9.38 -17.09 -1.70
N THR A 48 -10.27 -16.26 -1.14
CA THR A 48 -11.16 -16.69 -0.04
C THR A 48 -12.14 -17.78 -0.49
N ARG A 49 -12.65 -17.72 -1.74
CA ARG A 49 -13.48 -18.80 -2.31
C ARG A 49 -12.74 -20.14 -2.42
N GLN A 50 -11.41 -20.11 -2.51
CA GLN A 50 -10.58 -21.31 -2.53
C GLN A 50 -10.21 -21.82 -1.13
N GLY A 51 -10.66 -21.13 -0.07
CA GLY A 51 -10.40 -21.45 1.32
C GLY A 51 -9.11 -20.84 1.89
N ALA A 52 -8.42 -19.99 1.12
CA ALA A 52 -7.17 -19.38 1.57
C ALA A 52 -7.42 -18.28 2.61
N VAL A 53 -6.60 -18.24 3.66
CA VAL A 53 -6.56 -17.13 4.62
C VAL A 53 -5.80 -15.96 3.99
N LEU A 54 -6.41 -14.78 4.00
CA LEU A 54 -5.81 -13.54 3.48
C LEU A 54 -5.00 -12.83 4.57
N LEU A 55 -3.76 -12.46 4.25
CA LEU A 55 -2.96 -11.48 4.99
C LEU A 55 -2.86 -10.19 4.19
N THR A 56 -3.06 -9.06 4.84
CA THR A 56 -2.88 -7.75 4.21
C THR A 56 -2.42 -6.70 5.21
N ALA A 57 -2.04 -5.53 4.71
CA ALA A 57 -1.65 -4.40 5.53
C ALA A 57 -2.11 -3.07 4.94
N CYS A 58 -2.50 -2.12 5.79
CA CYS A 58 -2.52 -0.72 5.41
C CYS A 58 -1.09 -0.16 5.49
N LEU A 59 -0.74 0.74 4.56
CA LEU A 59 0.64 1.20 4.37
C LEU A 59 0.79 2.70 4.65
N PRO A 60 1.99 3.17 5.02
CA PRO A 60 2.22 4.57 5.33
C PRO A 60 2.13 5.45 4.08
N ASP A 61 1.86 6.73 4.28
CA ASP A 61 1.89 7.73 3.20
C ASP A 61 3.30 7.83 2.60
N PRO A 62 3.51 7.52 1.31
CA PRO A 62 4.82 7.64 0.69
C PRO A 62 5.34 9.08 0.67
N GLY A 63 4.46 10.09 0.67
CA GLY A 63 4.85 11.49 0.74
C GLY A 63 5.57 11.82 2.05
N ALA A 64 5.01 11.39 3.19
CA ALA A 64 5.62 11.52 4.51
C ALA A 64 6.90 10.68 4.64
N THR A 65 6.89 9.42 4.21
CA THR A 65 8.05 8.51 4.29
C THR A 65 9.25 9.06 3.51
N LEU A 66 9.02 9.67 2.34
CA LEU A 66 10.05 10.28 1.51
C LEU A 66 10.41 11.72 1.92
N GLY A 67 9.71 12.32 2.89
CA GLY A 67 9.95 13.70 3.32
C GLY A 67 9.64 14.74 2.23
N LEU A 68 8.63 14.49 1.40
CA LEU A 68 8.29 15.38 0.28
C LEU A 68 7.71 16.72 0.78
N PRO A 69 7.90 17.81 0.03
CA PRO A 69 7.23 19.08 0.31
C PRO A 69 5.71 18.91 0.36
N GLY A 70 5.03 19.71 1.19
CA GLY A 70 3.59 19.58 1.43
C GLY A 70 2.71 19.63 0.17
N ALA A 71 3.16 20.31 -0.89
CA ALA A 71 2.45 20.34 -2.18
C ALA A 71 2.38 18.96 -2.86
N LEU A 72 3.39 18.10 -2.64
CA LEU A 72 3.44 16.73 -3.14
C LEU A 72 2.93 15.72 -2.11
N ALA A 73 3.30 15.91 -0.84
CA ALA A 73 2.94 14.98 0.21
C ALA A 73 1.42 14.91 0.44
N ARG A 74 0.70 16.04 0.40
CA ARG A 74 -0.75 16.05 0.69
C ARG A 74 -1.60 15.30 -0.34
N PRO A 75 -1.41 15.47 -1.67
CA PRO A 75 -2.08 14.64 -2.65
C PRO A 75 -1.80 13.14 -2.47
N LEU A 76 -0.55 12.76 -2.23
CA LEU A 76 -0.17 11.36 -2.03
C LEU A 76 -0.80 10.79 -0.75
N ALA A 77 -0.80 11.57 0.34
CA ALA A 77 -1.46 11.20 1.58
C ALA A 77 -2.96 10.98 1.39
N ARG A 78 -3.65 11.82 0.60
CA ARG A 78 -5.06 11.60 0.26
C ARG A 78 -5.27 10.29 -0.49
N ARG A 79 -4.42 10.01 -1.49
CA ARG A 79 -4.49 8.75 -2.25
C ARG A 79 -4.21 7.53 -1.36
N GLN A 80 -3.20 7.59 -0.50
CA GLN A 80 -2.87 6.48 0.40
C GLN A 80 -3.97 6.25 1.44
N ARG A 81 -4.56 7.31 2.01
CA ARG A 81 -5.73 7.20 2.89
C ARG A 81 -6.91 6.53 2.18
N ALA A 82 -7.16 6.89 0.92
CA ALA A 82 -8.21 6.27 0.13
C ALA A 82 -7.97 4.77 -0.07
N VAL A 83 -6.75 4.37 -0.44
CA VAL A 83 -6.38 2.96 -0.57
C VAL A 83 -6.51 2.23 0.77
N ASN A 84 -5.95 2.79 1.86
CA ASN A 84 -6.02 2.16 3.19
C ASN A 84 -7.48 1.96 3.63
N ALA A 85 -8.37 2.93 3.38
CA ALA A 85 -9.80 2.79 3.68
C ALA A 85 -10.45 1.62 2.92
N VAL A 86 -10.10 1.42 1.64
CA VAL A 86 -10.53 0.25 0.87
C VAL A 86 -9.96 -1.05 1.45
N VAL A 87 -8.67 -1.07 1.79
CA VAL A 87 -8.03 -2.25 2.41
C VAL A 87 -8.72 -2.59 3.73
N HIS A 88 -9.02 -1.61 4.59
CA HIS A 88 -9.76 -1.83 5.84
C HIS A 88 -11.14 -2.46 5.57
N ALA A 89 -11.96 -1.83 4.72
CA ALA A 89 -13.30 -2.32 4.41
C ALA A 89 -13.30 -3.73 3.82
N LEU A 90 -12.39 -4.02 2.89
CA LEU A 90 -12.28 -5.36 2.31
C LEU A 90 -11.69 -6.38 3.27
N SER A 91 -10.84 -5.96 4.21
CA SER A 91 -10.33 -6.87 5.24
C SER A 91 -11.44 -7.32 6.17
N GLU A 92 -12.32 -6.40 6.59
CA GLU A 92 -13.51 -6.73 7.37
C GLU A 92 -14.44 -7.65 6.57
N ARG A 93 -14.70 -7.33 5.30
CA ARG A 93 -15.59 -8.10 4.43
C ARG A 93 -15.14 -9.56 4.23
N TYR A 94 -13.84 -9.78 4.01
CA TYR A 94 -13.29 -11.10 3.70
C TYR A 94 -12.62 -11.79 4.89
N GLY A 95 -12.69 -11.23 6.09
CA GLY A 95 -12.07 -11.79 7.30
C GLY A 95 -10.54 -11.88 7.20
N ALA A 96 -9.90 -10.92 6.53
CA ALA A 96 -8.45 -10.92 6.35
C ALA A 96 -7.70 -10.61 7.67
N VAL A 97 -6.56 -11.26 7.85
CA VAL A 97 -5.57 -10.91 8.88
C VAL A 97 -4.91 -9.58 8.46
N HIS A 98 -5.43 -8.49 9.01
CA HIS A 98 -5.04 -7.13 8.64
C HIS A 98 -3.99 -6.55 9.62
N LEU A 99 -2.79 -6.27 9.12
CA LEU A 99 -1.77 -5.54 9.87
C LEU A 99 -1.88 -4.03 9.64
N HIS A 100 -2.13 -3.27 10.70
CA HIS A 100 -2.10 -1.81 10.61
C HIS A 100 -0.64 -1.31 10.61
N ALA A 101 -0.07 -1.09 9.42
CA ALA A 101 1.32 -0.63 9.24
C ALA A 101 1.41 0.81 8.71
N ALA A 102 0.33 1.60 8.78
CA ALA A 102 0.35 2.98 8.30
C ALA A 102 1.01 3.97 9.27
N GLU A 103 1.21 3.59 10.53
CA GLU A 103 1.62 4.48 11.62
C GLU A 103 2.66 3.81 12.55
N GLY A 104 3.29 4.60 13.40
CA GLY A 104 4.20 4.16 14.45
C GLY A 104 5.65 4.65 14.29
N ALA A 105 6.43 4.49 15.37
CA ALA A 105 7.82 4.97 15.45
C ALA A 105 8.73 4.39 14.36
N TRP A 106 8.46 3.15 13.94
CA TRP A 106 9.23 2.42 12.94
C TRP A 106 9.33 3.14 11.59
N LEU A 107 8.35 3.98 11.25
CA LEU A 107 8.35 4.75 10.01
C LEU A 107 9.53 5.74 9.94
N SER A 108 9.93 6.28 11.09
CA SER A 108 11.05 7.22 11.19
C SER A 108 12.42 6.54 11.33
N GLU A 109 12.44 5.24 11.62
CA GLU A 109 13.66 4.49 11.86
C GLU A 109 14.35 4.18 10.54
N ARG A 110 15.44 4.89 10.25
CA ARG A 110 16.18 4.74 8.98
C ARG A 110 16.64 3.31 8.69
N ALA A 111 16.86 2.48 9.71
CA ALA A 111 17.28 1.09 9.58
C ALA A 111 16.14 0.15 9.14
N MET A 112 14.88 0.60 9.23
CA MET A 112 13.71 -0.16 8.76
C MET A 112 13.58 -0.16 7.23
N TRP A 113 14.25 0.78 6.57
CA TRP A 113 14.10 1.05 5.16
C TRP A 113 15.32 0.63 4.36
N SER A 114 15.08 0.25 3.12
CA SER A 114 16.12 0.03 2.13
C SER A 114 16.80 1.36 1.76
N ALA A 115 17.83 1.28 0.91
CA ALA A 115 18.55 2.44 0.41
C ALA A 115 17.64 3.50 -0.25
N ASP A 116 16.50 3.09 -0.81
CA ASP A 116 15.56 3.95 -1.53
C ASP A 116 14.56 4.71 -0.66
N ARG A 117 14.54 4.46 0.66
CA ARG A 117 13.62 5.08 1.62
C ARG A 117 12.13 4.80 1.39
N LEU A 118 11.78 3.88 0.50
CA LEU A 118 10.39 3.55 0.18
C LEU A 118 10.06 2.11 0.50
N HIS A 119 10.97 1.19 0.20
CA HIS A 119 10.79 -0.23 0.48
C HIS A 119 11.38 -0.58 1.85
N PRO A 120 10.73 -1.48 2.61
CA PRO A 120 11.36 -2.06 3.80
C PRO A 120 12.71 -2.68 3.45
N GLY A 121 13.71 -2.44 4.31
CA GLY A 121 14.95 -3.21 4.29
C GLY A 121 14.73 -4.58 4.96
N GLU A 122 15.79 -5.37 5.12
CA GLU A 122 15.66 -6.66 5.80
C GLU A 122 15.03 -6.53 7.19
N ARG A 123 15.55 -5.62 8.03
CA ARG A 123 14.97 -5.33 9.36
C ARG A 123 13.48 -4.97 9.26
N GLY A 124 13.10 -4.16 8.27
CA GLY A 124 11.71 -3.81 8.00
C GLY A 124 10.84 -5.04 7.71
N HIS A 125 11.30 -5.91 6.83
CA HIS A 125 10.62 -7.18 6.53
C HIS A 125 10.52 -8.11 7.74
N ARG A 126 11.58 -8.24 8.55
CA ARG A 126 11.59 -9.04 9.78
C ARG A 126 10.54 -8.55 10.78
N GLN A 127 10.48 -7.25 11.00
CA GLN A 127 9.49 -6.66 11.91
C GLN A 127 8.06 -6.81 11.42
N LEU A 128 7.81 -6.68 10.11
CA LEU A 128 6.50 -6.98 9.53
C LEU A 128 6.14 -8.46 9.71
N ALA A 129 7.09 -9.38 9.48
CA ALA A 129 6.88 -10.81 9.68
C ALA A 129 6.54 -11.15 11.14
N VAL A 130 7.24 -10.57 12.11
CA VAL A 130 6.94 -10.74 13.55
C VAL A 130 5.52 -10.25 13.87
N ARG A 131 5.11 -9.11 13.32
CA ARG A 131 3.77 -8.54 13.57
C ARG A 131 2.67 -9.38 12.93
N PHE A 132 2.86 -9.86 11.70
CA PHE A 132 1.92 -10.78 11.07
C PHE A 132 1.85 -12.11 11.82
N HIS A 133 2.99 -12.65 12.26
CA HIS A 133 3.02 -13.85 13.08
C HIS A 133 2.22 -13.66 14.36
N ALA A 134 2.36 -12.53 15.06
CA ALA A 134 1.59 -12.25 16.28
C ALA A 134 0.07 -12.23 16.01
N LEU A 135 -0.36 -11.67 14.87
CA LEU A 135 -1.76 -11.68 14.48
C LEU A 135 -2.26 -13.11 14.19
N LEU A 136 -1.48 -13.90 13.44
CA LEU A 136 -1.82 -15.29 13.13
C LEU A 136 -1.83 -16.19 14.37
N ALA A 137 -0.90 -15.99 15.30
CA ALA A 137 -0.88 -16.71 16.57
C ALA A 137 -2.12 -16.35 17.42
N GLY A 138 -2.53 -15.08 17.42
CA GLY A 138 -3.74 -14.61 18.08
C GLY A 138 -5.04 -15.23 17.54
N THR A 139 -5.03 -15.71 16.28
CA THR A 139 -6.17 -16.43 15.67
C THR A 139 -6.00 -17.96 15.71
N GLY A 140 -4.92 -18.48 16.31
CA GLY A 140 -4.62 -19.91 16.34
C GLY A 140 -4.16 -20.50 15.00
N LEU A 141 -3.82 -19.65 14.02
CA LEU A 141 -3.36 -20.09 12.69
C LEU A 141 -1.83 -20.26 12.59
N ALA A 142 -1.07 -19.67 13.50
CA ALA A 142 0.36 -19.90 13.61
C ALA A 142 0.69 -20.60 14.93
N GLU A 143 1.28 -21.79 14.81
CA GLU A 143 1.84 -22.54 15.92
C GLU A 143 3.38 -22.40 15.90
N GLY A 144 3.98 -22.24 17.08
CA GLY A 144 5.43 -22.17 17.24
C GLY A 144 5.99 -20.77 17.54
N PRO A 145 7.32 -20.66 17.60
CA PRO A 145 7.98 -19.41 17.97
C PRO A 145 7.89 -18.39 16.84
N ALA A 146 7.77 -17.11 17.23
CA ALA A 146 7.83 -16.00 16.28
C ALA A 146 9.16 -16.01 15.50
N PRO A 147 9.16 -15.53 14.23
CA PRO A 147 10.39 -15.38 13.46
C PRO A 147 11.35 -14.41 14.16
N SER A 148 12.65 -14.54 13.88
CA SER A 148 13.66 -13.63 14.42
C SER A 148 13.35 -12.17 14.01
N PRO A 149 13.33 -11.21 14.94
CA PRO A 149 13.21 -9.79 14.62
C PRO A 149 14.52 -9.18 14.11
N GLU A 150 15.64 -9.86 14.34
CA GLU A 150 16.96 -9.35 14.03
C GLU A 150 17.35 -9.62 12.57
N PRO A 151 17.93 -8.61 11.89
CA PRO A 151 18.43 -8.78 10.54
C PRO A 151 19.75 -9.55 10.53
N ASP A 152 19.95 -10.39 9.51
CA ASP A 152 21.19 -11.10 9.25
C ASP A 152 22.21 -10.22 8.51
N PHE A 153 21.75 -9.17 7.84
CA PHE A 153 22.56 -8.21 7.10
C PHE A 153 22.55 -6.81 7.73
N PRO A 154 23.67 -6.09 7.68
CA PRO A 154 23.72 -4.73 8.20
C PRO A 154 22.81 -3.79 7.40
N ALA A 155 22.29 -2.77 8.08
CA ALA A 155 21.53 -1.72 7.44
C ALA A 155 22.36 -1.00 6.34
N PRO A 156 21.73 -0.51 5.25
CA PRO A 156 22.43 0.21 4.21
C PRO A 156 23.23 1.40 4.75
N THR A 157 24.51 1.48 4.40
CA THR A 157 25.35 2.63 4.76
C THR A 157 24.95 3.87 3.96
N ARG A 158 25.31 5.08 4.44
CA ARG A 158 25.08 6.32 3.68
C ARG A 158 25.73 6.28 2.30
N ALA A 159 26.93 5.70 2.19
CA ALA A 159 27.62 5.52 0.92
C ALA A 159 26.86 4.58 -0.02
N ALA A 160 26.33 3.46 0.49
CA ALA A 160 25.49 2.56 -0.29
C ALA A 160 24.19 3.24 -0.77
N SER A 161 23.56 4.07 0.07
CA SER A 161 22.39 4.85 -0.34
C SER A 161 22.71 5.87 -1.43
N LEU A 162 23.83 6.58 -1.33
CA LEU A 162 24.29 7.53 -2.35
C LEU A 162 24.64 6.82 -3.66
N TRP A 163 25.32 5.67 -3.58
CA TRP A 163 25.66 4.86 -4.73
C TRP A 163 24.42 4.32 -5.44
N TRP A 164 23.45 3.79 -4.67
CA TRP A 164 22.17 3.36 -5.21
C TRP A 164 21.46 4.52 -5.89
N LEU A 165 21.42 5.70 -5.26
CA LEU A 165 20.79 6.90 -5.84
C LEU A 165 21.45 7.29 -7.17
N ALA A 166 22.78 7.26 -7.25
CA ALA A 166 23.54 7.61 -8.44
C ALA A 166 23.42 6.59 -9.59
N THR A 167 23.04 5.35 -9.29
CA THR A 167 22.97 4.26 -10.27
C THR A 167 21.53 3.84 -10.54
N ALA A 168 20.96 2.99 -9.70
CA ALA A 168 19.61 2.47 -9.82
C ALA A 168 18.55 3.56 -9.67
N GLY A 169 18.75 4.49 -8.72
CA GLY A 169 17.87 5.63 -8.47
C GLY A 169 17.78 6.55 -9.69
N THR A 170 18.92 6.99 -10.23
CA THR A 170 18.97 7.82 -11.45
C THR A 170 18.34 7.10 -12.64
N GLY A 171 18.63 5.81 -12.82
CA GLY A 171 17.99 5.02 -13.88
C GLY A 171 16.47 4.90 -13.72
N TRP A 172 15.97 4.74 -12.49
CA TRP A 172 14.54 4.72 -12.20
C TRP A 172 13.90 6.09 -12.45
N VAL A 173 14.52 7.18 -11.97
CA VAL A 173 14.03 8.55 -12.21
C VAL A 173 14.00 8.85 -13.71
N ALA A 174 15.03 8.47 -14.47
CA ALA A 174 15.07 8.66 -15.92
C ALA A 174 13.96 7.89 -16.64
N ARG A 175 13.65 6.66 -16.23
CA ARG A 175 12.52 5.90 -16.79
C ARG A 175 11.16 6.52 -16.42
N ARG A 176 11.09 7.19 -15.26
CA ARG A 176 9.86 7.73 -14.69
C ARG A 176 9.70 9.24 -14.92
N CYS A 177 10.63 9.87 -15.64
CA CYS A 177 10.60 11.33 -15.84
C CYS A 177 9.53 11.75 -16.84
N THR A 178 9.10 10.85 -17.73
CA THR A 178 8.09 11.11 -18.75
C THR A 178 6.67 10.83 -18.27
N ASP A 179 6.51 9.99 -17.25
CA ASP A 179 5.21 9.66 -16.69
C ASP A 179 5.04 10.25 -15.28
N LEU A 180 5.80 9.82 -14.29
CA LEU A 180 5.60 10.16 -12.88
C LEU A 180 5.82 11.65 -12.58
N LEU A 181 6.92 12.23 -13.08
CA LEU A 181 7.30 13.61 -12.71
C LEU A 181 6.26 14.66 -13.15
N PRO A 182 5.79 14.70 -14.42
CA PRO A 182 4.76 15.64 -14.84
C PRO A 182 3.48 15.54 -14.01
N GLN A 183 3.13 14.34 -13.57
CA GLN A 183 1.91 14.09 -12.80
C GLN A 183 2.03 14.56 -11.35
N LEU A 184 3.17 14.26 -10.70
CA LEU A 184 3.46 14.78 -9.38
C LEU A 184 3.45 16.32 -9.40
N LEU A 185 4.01 16.94 -10.44
CA LEU A 185 3.94 18.38 -10.64
C LEU A 185 2.50 18.88 -10.85
N GLY A 186 1.69 18.16 -11.63
CA GLY A 186 0.27 18.47 -11.83
C GLY A 186 -0.53 18.42 -10.52
N LEU A 187 -0.31 17.39 -9.70
CA LEU A 187 -0.93 17.26 -8.38
C LEU A 187 -0.48 18.38 -7.43
N ALA A 188 0.81 18.72 -7.44
CA ALA A 188 1.33 19.83 -6.65
C ALA A 188 0.74 21.18 -7.09
N ALA A 189 0.65 21.42 -8.40
CA ALA A 189 0.05 22.64 -8.94
C ALA A 189 -1.43 22.74 -8.54
N ASP A 190 -2.18 21.63 -8.58
CA ASP A 190 -3.57 21.61 -8.15
C ASP A 190 -3.74 21.86 -6.64
N GLU A 191 -2.92 21.20 -5.83
CA GLU A 191 -2.86 21.42 -4.38
C GLU A 191 -2.56 22.88 -4.05
N MET A 192 -1.58 23.47 -4.74
CA MET A 192 -1.20 24.88 -4.56
C MET A 192 -2.33 25.83 -4.98
N ARG A 193 -3.02 25.58 -6.11
CA ARG A 193 -4.18 26.38 -6.54
C ARG A 193 -5.31 26.32 -5.51
N HIS A 194 -5.65 25.13 -5.02
CA HIS A 194 -6.68 24.97 -4.01
C HIS A 194 -6.31 25.62 -2.69
N ARG A 195 -5.03 25.54 -2.30
CA ARG A 195 -4.50 26.21 -1.11
C ARG A 195 -4.58 27.73 -1.23
N ALA A 196 -4.15 28.30 -2.36
CA ALA A 196 -4.23 29.74 -2.62
C ALA A 196 -5.67 30.26 -2.58
N ARG A 197 -6.64 29.43 -2.98
CA ARG A 197 -8.08 29.75 -2.95
C ARG A 197 -8.77 29.41 -1.61
N GLY A 198 -8.05 28.87 -0.62
CA GLY A 198 -8.66 28.43 0.65
C GLY A 198 -9.63 27.25 0.51
N THR A 199 -9.52 26.44 -0.54
CA THR A 199 -10.47 25.36 -0.87
C THR A 199 -9.90 23.95 -0.75
N SER A 200 -8.76 23.76 -0.08
CA SER A 200 -8.13 22.44 0.11
C SER A 200 -9.08 21.39 0.71
N ALA A 201 -9.98 21.78 1.62
CA ALA A 201 -10.98 20.88 2.21
C ALA A 201 -11.89 20.21 1.16
N ARG A 202 -12.11 20.85 0.00
CA ARG A 202 -12.89 20.25 -1.09
C ARG A 202 -12.19 19.04 -1.70
N LEU A 203 -10.85 19.02 -1.71
CA LEU A 203 -10.07 17.88 -2.20
C LEU A 203 -10.20 16.68 -1.25
N ASP A 204 -10.17 16.93 0.06
CA ASP A 204 -10.37 15.89 1.07
C ASP A 204 -11.79 15.32 0.98
N LEU A 205 -12.82 16.16 0.92
CA LEU A 205 -14.22 15.72 0.76
C LEU A 205 -14.44 14.91 -0.51
N ARG A 206 -13.85 15.32 -1.64
CA ARG A 206 -13.92 14.56 -2.90
C ARG A 206 -13.26 13.20 -2.78
N ALA A 207 -12.10 13.12 -2.13
CA ALA A 207 -11.41 11.85 -1.93
C ALA A 207 -12.25 10.90 -1.05
N THR A 208 -12.81 11.39 0.05
CA THR A 208 -13.72 10.61 0.91
C THR A 208 -14.95 10.15 0.15
N ALA A 209 -15.61 11.04 -0.60
CA ALA A 209 -16.79 10.69 -1.39
C ALA A 209 -16.50 9.62 -2.45
N ALA A 210 -15.33 9.70 -3.11
CA ALA A 210 -14.91 8.70 -4.09
C ALA A 210 -14.68 7.32 -3.46
N VAL A 211 -14.09 7.26 -2.25
CA VAL A 211 -13.94 6.01 -1.50
C VAL A 211 -15.30 5.42 -1.16
N SER A 212 -16.21 6.23 -0.59
CA SER A 212 -17.56 5.77 -0.25
C SER A 212 -18.32 5.26 -1.46
N ALA A 213 -18.22 5.96 -2.60
CA ALA A 213 -18.85 5.54 -3.85
C ALA A 213 -18.25 4.23 -4.38
N ALA A 214 -16.92 4.08 -4.32
CA ALA A 214 -16.23 2.85 -4.73
C ALA A 214 -16.67 1.64 -3.90
N LEU A 215 -16.71 1.77 -2.57
CA LEU A 215 -17.15 0.69 -1.68
C LEU A 215 -18.64 0.37 -1.85
N ALA A 216 -19.50 1.39 -1.98
CA ALA A 216 -20.93 1.19 -2.20
C ALA A 216 -21.21 0.42 -3.51
N ALA A 217 -20.44 0.70 -4.58
CA ALA A 217 -20.57 -0.03 -5.84
C ALA A 217 -20.31 -1.53 -5.68
N LEU A 218 -19.33 -1.93 -4.86
CA LEU A 218 -19.02 -3.34 -4.61
C LEU A 218 -20.15 -4.08 -3.89
N SER A 219 -20.84 -3.42 -2.96
CA SER A 219 -21.97 -3.98 -2.23
C SER A 219 -23.25 -4.10 -3.07
N VAL A 220 -23.36 -3.38 -4.18
CA VAL A 220 -24.46 -3.52 -5.14
C VAL A 220 -24.22 -4.72 -6.04
N THR A 221 -22.99 -4.88 -6.56
CA THR A 221 -22.61 -6.04 -7.37
C THR A 221 -22.82 -7.35 -6.62
N GLU A 222 -22.43 -7.40 -5.34
CA GLU A 222 -22.66 -8.58 -4.48
C GLU A 222 -24.13 -8.98 -4.36
N ARG A 223 -25.01 -8.00 -4.15
CA ARG A 223 -26.46 -8.26 -4.07
C ARG A 223 -27.02 -8.77 -5.39
N ALA A 224 -26.45 -8.40 -6.52
CA ALA A 224 -26.84 -8.92 -7.82
C ALA A 224 -26.35 -10.36 -8.03
N ASP A 225 -25.15 -10.71 -7.55
CA ASP A 225 -24.57 -12.07 -7.67
C ASP A 225 -25.23 -13.10 -6.72
N ALA A 226 -25.96 -12.63 -5.70
CA ALA A 226 -26.63 -13.47 -4.71
C ALA A 226 -28.09 -13.84 -5.06
N VAL A 227 -28.62 -13.36 -6.20
CA VAL A 227 -29.99 -13.59 -6.70
C VAL A 227 -29.96 -14.54 -7.90
#